data_AF-M5BL15-F1
#
_entry.id   AF-M5BL15-F1
#
_cell.length_a   1.000
_cell.length_b   1.000
_cell.length_c   1.000
_cell.angle_alpha   90.00
_cell.angle_beta   90.00
_cell.angle_gamma   90.00
#
_symmetry.space_group_name_H-M   'P 1'
#
loop_
_entity.id
_entity.type
_entity.pdbx_description
1 polymer ?
#
loop_
_entity_poly.entity_id
_entity_poly.type
_entity_poly.pdbx_seq_one_letter_code
_entity_poly.pdbx_strand_id
1 'polypeptide(L)'
;MYIQDLFGSGKVTHRGETKNVYRLTINTFTGLSSVCAYFLSFPLKTKKGVSFSNWYQVYNMVINKEHLSKEGLEKVRSIAKTINSDK
;
A
#
# COMPACT_ATOMS: atom_id res chain seq x y z
N MET A 1 -12.73 -9.83 -12.57
CA MET A 1 -12.04 -10.62 -11.54
C MET A 1 -12.25 -9.88 -10.20
N TYR A 2 -13.21 -10.31 -9.36
CA TYR A 2 -13.93 -9.43 -8.41
C TYR A 2 -13.09 -8.38 -7.64
N ILE A 3 -11.98 -8.77 -7.01
CA ILE A 3 -11.15 -7.83 -6.22
C ILE A 3 -10.47 -6.77 -7.11
N GLN A 4 -10.02 -7.15 -8.32
CA GLN A 4 -9.46 -6.20 -9.27
C GLN A 4 -10.53 -5.23 -9.77
N ASP A 5 -11.75 -5.72 -10.01
CA ASP A 5 -12.88 -4.91 -10.46
C ASP A 5 -13.30 -3.92 -9.35
N LEU A 6 -13.31 -4.35 -8.08
CA LEU A 6 -13.60 -3.51 -6.91
C LEU A 6 -12.68 -2.29 -6.83
N PHE A 7 -11.38 -2.46 -7.09
CA PHE A 7 -10.42 -1.36 -7.06
C PHE A 7 -10.28 -0.63 -8.40
N GLY A 8 -10.93 -1.12 -9.46
CA GLY A 8 -10.83 -0.59 -10.83
C GLY A 8 -9.41 -0.60 -11.41
N SER A 9 -8.48 -1.34 -10.79
CA SER A 9 -7.05 -1.32 -11.12
C SER A 9 -6.34 -2.57 -10.61
N GLY A 10 -5.12 -2.78 -11.11
CA GLY A 10 -4.22 -3.83 -10.70
C GLY A 10 -3.98 -4.87 -11.78
N LYS A 11 -2.93 -5.66 -11.58
CA LYS A 11 -2.54 -6.77 -12.46
C LYS A 11 -2.54 -8.06 -11.67
N VAL A 12 -3.10 -9.10 -12.26
CA VAL A 12 -3.05 -10.46 -11.70
C VAL A 12 -2.05 -11.30 -12.44
N THR A 13 -1.13 -11.88 -11.68
CA THR A 13 -0.03 -12.66 -12.19
C THR A 13 0.07 -13.98 -11.45
N HIS A 14 0.37 -15.05 -12.18
CA HIS A 14 0.72 -16.33 -11.57
C HIS A 14 2.00 -16.19 -10.74
N ARG A 15 2.03 -16.80 -9.56
CA ARG A 15 3.22 -16.84 -8.70
C ARG A 15 4.03 -18.09 -9.08
N GLY A 16 5.06 -17.89 -9.91
CA GLY A 16 5.80 -18.95 -10.62
C GLY A 16 6.23 -20.15 -9.78
N GLU A 17 6.65 -19.94 -8.53
CA GLU A 17 7.15 -21.00 -7.63
C GLU A 17 6.04 -21.83 -6.95
N THR A 18 4.77 -21.49 -7.15
CA THR A 18 3.65 -22.09 -6.43
C THR A 18 2.52 -22.49 -7.37
N LYS A 19 2.08 -23.74 -7.29
CA LYS A 19 0.98 -24.25 -8.12
C LYS A 19 -0.34 -23.57 -7.78
N ASN A 20 -1.03 -23.03 -8.78
CA ASN A 20 -2.37 -22.43 -8.67
C ASN A 20 -2.47 -21.24 -7.69
N VAL A 21 -1.39 -20.48 -7.49
CA VAL A 21 -1.40 -19.27 -6.66
C VAL A 21 -1.22 -18.05 -7.56
N TYR A 22 -2.09 -17.06 -7.35
CA TYR A 22 -2.09 -15.81 -8.11
C TYR A 22 -1.92 -14.62 -7.17
N ARG A 23 -1.29 -13.56 -7.66
CA ARG A 23 -1.09 -12.30 -6.93
C ARG A 23 -1.76 -11.15 -7.69
N LEU A 24 -2.62 -10.41 -6.99
CA LEU A 24 -3.06 -9.09 -7.41
C LEU A 24 -2.04 -8.05 -6.93
N THR A 25 -1.54 -7.23 -7.85
CA THR A 25 -0.63 -6.11 -7.55
C THR A 25 -1.24 -4.81 -8.08
N ILE A 26 -1.35 -3.79 -7.22
CA ILE A 26 -1.76 -2.43 -7.58
C ILE A 26 -0.61 -1.49 -7.23
N ASN A 27 -0.05 -0.80 -8.21
CA ASN A 27 1.13 0.06 -8.05
C ASN A 27 1.01 1.42 -8.76
N THR A 28 -0.13 1.71 -9.39
CA THR A 28 -0.41 3.02 -9.97
C THR A 28 -0.95 3.96 -8.89
N PHE A 29 -0.63 5.25 -8.96
CA PHE A 29 -1.14 6.23 -7.98
C PHE A 29 -2.67 6.29 -7.95
N THR A 30 -3.31 6.20 -9.12
CA THR A 30 -4.77 6.16 -9.26
C THR A 30 -5.35 4.90 -8.62
N GLY A 31 -4.79 3.73 -8.89
CA GLY A 31 -5.25 2.48 -8.28
C GLY A 31 -5.04 2.46 -6.75
N LEU A 32 -3.91 2.97 -6.28
CA LEU A 32 -3.62 3.07 -4.86
C LEU A 32 -4.58 4.04 -4.14
N SER A 33 -5.04 5.10 -4.81
CA SER A 33 -6.03 6.02 -4.22
C SER A 33 -7.34 5.30 -3.87
N SER A 34 -7.83 4.41 -4.75
CA SER A 34 -9.01 3.57 -4.49
C SER A 34 -8.79 2.60 -3.33
N VAL A 35 -7.60 2.00 -3.25
CA VAL A 35 -7.21 1.11 -2.14
C VAL A 35 -7.20 1.87 -0.80
N CYS A 36 -6.63 3.08 -0.79
CA CYS A 36 -6.61 3.94 0.39
C CYS A 36 -8.03 4.29 0.85
N ALA A 37 -8.89 4.74 -0.07
CA ALA A 37 -10.27 5.10 0.22
C ALA A 37 -11.06 3.92 0.84
N TYR A 38 -10.85 2.71 0.31
CA TYR A 38 -11.48 1.51 0.84
C TYR A 38 -11.04 1.21 2.28
N PHE A 39 -9.74 1.15 2.56
CA PHE A 39 -9.25 0.79 3.91
C PHE A 39 -9.38 1.92 4.94
N LEU A 40 -9.58 3.17 4.53
CA LEU A 40 -10.03 4.24 5.42
C LEU A 40 -11.50 4.07 5.81
N SER A 41 -12.35 3.65 4.86
CA SER A 41 -13.79 3.41 5.11
C SER A 41 -14.05 2.09 5.83
N PHE A 42 -13.21 1.09 5.59
CA PHE A 42 -13.29 -0.26 6.15
C PHE A 42 -11.94 -0.65 6.81
N PRO A 43 -11.67 -0.14 8.02
CA PRO A 43 -10.36 -0.29 8.65
C PRO A 43 -9.98 -1.75 8.92
N LEU A 44 -8.72 -2.06 8.67
CA LEU A 44 -8.10 -3.32 9.08
C LEU A 44 -7.92 -3.32 10.60
N LYS A 45 -8.40 -4.38 11.27
CA LYS A 45 -8.48 -4.44 12.74
C LYS A 45 -7.24 -4.97 13.46
N THR A 46 -6.26 -5.51 12.72
CA THR A 46 -5.09 -6.21 13.29
C THR A 46 -3.82 -5.35 13.17
N LYS A 47 -2.64 -5.92 13.46
CA LYS A 47 -1.33 -5.30 13.16
C LYS A 47 -1.21 -4.78 11.71
N LYS A 48 -2.00 -5.34 10.77
CA LYS A 48 -2.07 -4.84 9.40
C LYS A 48 -2.73 -3.46 9.28
N GLY A 49 -3.62 -3.08 10.19
CA GLY A 49 -4.16 -1.71 10.27
C GLY A 49 -3.09 -0.68 10.62
N VAL A 50 -2.23 -1.00 11.59
CA VAL A 50 -1.07 -0.15 11.94
C VAL A 50 -0.11 -0.05 10.75
N SER A 51 0.21 -1.17 10.12
CA SER A 51 1.06 -1.19 8.91
C SER A 51 0.46 -0.36 7.78
N PHE A 52 -0.86 -0.47 7.55
CA PHE A 52 -1.57 0.34 6.55
C PHE A 52 -1.53 1.83 6.91
N SER A 53 -1.74 2.20 8.16
CA SER A 53 -1.67 3.61 8.60
C SER A 53 -0.29 4.22 8.33
N ASN A 54 0.78 3.50 8.70
CA ASN A 54 2.16 3.95 8.46
C ASN A 54 2.47 4.01 6.95
N TRP A 55 2.01 3.02 6.18
CA TRP A 55 2.15 3.03 4.73
C TRP A 55 1.37 4.17 4.07
N TYR A 56 0.15 4.46 4.54
CA TYR A 56 -0.70 5.54 4.05
C TYR A 56 -0.09 6.91 4.33
N GLN A 57 0.58 7.07 5.48
CA GLN A 57 1.37 8.26 5.76
C GLN A 57 2.48 8.47 4.72
N VAL A 58 3.24 7.42 4.38
CA VAL A 58 4.26 7.47 3.33
C VAL A 58 3.64 7.78 1.96
N TYR A 59 2.51 7.16 1.62
CA TYR A 59 1.77 7.45 0.38
C TYR A 59 1.43 8.94 0.25
N ASN A 60 0.88 9.56 1.31
CA ASN A 60 0.56 10.99 1.31
C ASN A 60 1.80 11.87 1.14
N MET A 61 2.91 11.55 1.82
CA MET A 61 4.18 12.27 1.64
C MET A 61 4.71 12.16 0.20
N VAL A 62 4.48 11.03 -0.46
CA VAL A 62 4.86 10.85 -1.87
C VAL A 62 3.98 11.69 -2.79
N ILE A 63 2.66 11.64 -2.62
CA ILE A 63 1.70 12.44 -3.39
C ILE A 63 1.94 13.95 -3.22
N ASN A 64 2.24 14.39 -2.00
CA ASN A 64 2.56 15.78 -1.68
C ASN A 64 3.98 16.21 -2.08
N LYS A 65 4.76 15.31 -2.69
CA LYS A 65 6.17 15.55 -3.07
C LYS A 65 7.10 15.91 -1.91
N GLU A 66 6.70 15.65 -0.66
CA GLU A 66 7.52 15.92 0.54
C GLU A 66 8.83 15.12 0.51
N HIS A 67 8.80 13.90 -0.03
CA HIS A 67 9.96 13.03 -0.21
C HIS A 67 11.07 13.59 -1.11
N LEU A 68 10.84 14.71 -1.81
CA LEU A 68 11.86 15.36 -2.64
C LEU A 68 12.87 16.18 -1.82
N SER A 69 12.54 16.53 -0.57
CA SER A 69 13.52 17.12 0.36
C SER A 69 14.29 16.02 1.10
N LYS A 70 15.50 16.35 1.57
CA LYS A 70 16.31 15.43 2.37
C LYS A 70 15.57 15.02 3.65
N GLU A 71 14.98 15.99 4.34
CA GLU A 71 14.23 15.79 5.58
C GLU A 71 13.00 14.92 5.34
N GLY A 72 12.27 15.17 4.24
CA GLY A 72 11.10 14.39 3.87
C GLY A 72 11.46 12.95 3.49
N LEU A 73 12.55 12.74 2.75
CA LEU A 73 13.04 11.42 2.41
C LEU A 73 13.50 10.63 3.64
N GLU A 74 14.21 11.26 4.58
CA GLU A 74 14.61 10.61 5.83
C GLU A 74 13.40 10.24 6.68
N LYS A 75 12.37 11.09 6.71
CA LYS A 75 11.11 10.77 7.39
C LYS A 75 10.38 9.60 6.72
N VAL A 76 10.30 9.55 5.39
CA VAL A 76 9.75 8.39 4.65
C VAL A 76 10.51 7.12 5.02
N ARG A 77 11.84 7.14 5.03
CA ARG A 77 12.68 5.98 5.41
C ARG A 77 12.44 5.53 6.84
N SER A 78 12.26 6.47 7.76
CA SER A 78 11.98 6.18 9.17
C SER A 78 10.62 5.48 9.34
N ILE A 79 9.57 6.00 8.71
CA ILE A 79 8.23 5.40 8.76
C ILE A 79 8.21 4.04 8.04
N ALA A 80 8.91 3.91 6.90
CA ALA A 80 8.94 2.66 6.15
C ALA A 80 9.47 1.47 6.98
N LYS A 81 10.37 1.72 7.95
CA LYS A 81 10.89 0.70 8.87
C LYS A 81 9.85 0.17 9.87
N THR A 82 8.75 0.90 10.09
CA THR A 82 7.67 0.51 11.01
C THR A 82 6.54 -0.22 10.30
N ILE A 83 6.58 -0.31 8.97
CA ILE A 83 5.58 -1.04 8.18
C ILE A 83 5.89 -2.54 8.23
N ASN A 84 4.89 -3.36 8.52
CA ASN A 84 5.03 -4.81 8.72
C ASN A 84 6.04 -5.17 9.84
N SER A 85 6.30 -4.29 10.80
CA SER A 85 7.09 -4.65 11.96
C SER A 85 6.31 -5.62 12.86
N ASP A 86 6.96 -6.70 13.27
CA ASP A 86 6.36 -7.68 14.20
C ASP A 86 6.43 -7.23 15.66
N LYS A 87 7.26 -6.22 15.96
CA LYS A 87 7.41 -5.59 17.27
C LYS A 87 6.11 -4.96 17.75
#